data_AF-A0A444X0S5-F1
#
_entry.id   AF-A0A444X0S5-F1
#
_cell.length_a   1.000
_cell.length_b   1.000
_cell.length_c   1.000
_cell.angle_alpha   90.00
_cell.angle_beta   90.00
_cell.angle_gamma   90.00
#
_symmetry.space_group_name_H-M   'P 1'
#
loop_
_entity.id
_entity.type
_entity.pdbx_description
1 polymer ?
#
loop_
_entity_poly.entity_id
_entity_poly.type
_entity_poly.pdbx_seq_one_letter_code
_entity_poly.pdbx_strand_id
1 'polypeptide(L)'
;MYEEKFGYVFVTFVAGRTYEDILAELKTRFSNTHVVELQIASKEELKYIEREIVDDTLDGIDTDSEDDLDAISSGGYDISRNVELNKVPEEDNETLYT
;
A
#
# COMPACT_ATOMS: atom_id res chain seq x y z
N MET A 1 13.20 -18.18 2.45
CA MET A 1 12.19 -18.25 3.55
C MET A 1 11.04 -17.25 3.38
N TYR A 2 11.21 -15.93 3.47
CA TYR A 2 10.08 -14.99 3.27
C TYR A 2 9.63 -14.94 1.80
N GLU A 3 10.54 -14.61 0.89
CA GLU A 3 10.27 -14.60 -0.56
C GLU A 3 9.83 -15.97 -1.08
N GLU A 4 10.43 -17.03 -0.55
CA GLU A 4 10.01 -18.41 -0.83
C GLU A 4 8.58 -18.72 -0.41
N LYS A 5 8.12 -18.13 0.72
CA LYS A 5 6.74 -18.29 1.19
C LYS A 5 5.76 -17.46 0.36
N PHE A 6 6.07 -16.19 0.09
CA PHE A 6 5.10 -15.24 -0.45
C PHE A 6 5.25 -14.93 -1.94
N GLY A 7 6.40 -15.24 -2.54
CA GLY A 7 6.73 -14.97 -3.95
C GLY A 7 7.33 -13.58 -4.22
N TYR A 8 7.64 -12.80 -3.18
CA TYR A 8 8.21 -11.46 -3.29
C TYR A 8 9.05 -11.10 -2.05
N VAL A 9 9.94 -10.11 -2.20
CA VAL A 9 10.79 -9.62 -1.11
C VAL A 9 9.97 -8.91 -0.03
N PHE A 10 10.44 -8.95 1.21
CA PHE A 10 9.78 -8.24 2.31
C PHE A 10 9.92 -6.71 2.13
N VAL A 11 8.79 -6.01 2.08
CA VAL A 11 8.73 -4.54 1.97
C VAL A 11 8.14 -3.94 3.24
N THR A 12 8.83 -2.95 3.81
CA THR A 12 8.36 -2.16 4.95
C THR A 12 8.97 -0.76 4.93
N PHE A 13 8.25 0.23 5.46
CA PHE A 13 8.77 1.58 5.65
C PHE A 13 9.66 1.68 6.89
N VAL A 14 10.93 2.05 6.70
CA VAL A 14 11.98 1.98 7.73
C VAL A 14 12.20 3.29 8.50
N ALA A 15 11.78 4.45 7.98
CA ALA A 15 12.14 5.72 8.60
C ALA A 15 11.62 5.82 10.05
N GLY A 16 12.53 6.11 10.98
CA GLY A 16 12.22 6.21 12.41
C GLY A 16 12.07 4.87 13.16
N ARG A 17 12.34 3.72 12.52
CA ARG A 17 12.21 2.40 13.16
C ARG A 17 13.56 1.80 13.53
N THR A 18 13.56 1.03 14.63
CA THR A 18 14.72 0.24 15.06
C THR A 18 14.76 -1.13 14.36
N TYR A 19 15.90 -1.82 14.47
CA TYR A 19 16.01 -3.20 13.98
C TYR A 19 15.02 -4.14 14.69
N GLU A 20 14.82 -3.95 16.00
CA GLU A 20 13.89 -4.73 16.80
C GLU A 20 12.45 -4.58 16.30
N ASP A 21 12.05 -3.36 15.93
CA ASP A 21 10.73 -3.07 15.35
C ASP A 21 10.53 -3.80 14.02
N ILE A 22 11.54 -3.72 13.14
CA ILE A 22 11.51 -4.38 11.82
C ILE A 22 11.46 -5.90 11.98
N LEU A 23 12.23 -6.45 12.92
CA LEU A 23 12.25 -7.89 13.19
C LEU A 23 10.93 -8.38 13.77
N ALA A 24 10.32 -7.62 14.68
CA ALA A 24 9.01 -7.94 15.25
C ALA A 24 7.92 -7.92 14.18
N GLU A 25 7.95 -6.93 13.29
CA GLU A 25 7.05 -6.83 12.15
C GLU A 25 7.23 -8.00 11.19
N LEU A 26 8.48 -8.33 10.80
CA LEU A 26 8.79 -9.46 9.93
C LEU A 26 8.24 -10.78 10.49
N LYS A 27 8.44 -11.05 11.79
CA LYS A 27 7.92 -12.27 12.44
C LYS A 27 6.39 -12.34 12.43
N THR A 28 5.76 -11.20 12.69
CA THR A 28 4.29 -11.09 12.69
C THR A 28 3.75 -11.34 11.28
N ARG A 29 4.30 -10.62 10.29
CA ARG A 29 3.89 -10.71 8.87
C ARG A 29 4.20 -12.06 8.25
N PHE A 30 5.26 -12.72 8.69
CA PHE A 30 5.55 -14.09 8.26
C PHE A 30 4.46 -15.09 8.66
N SER A 31 3.63 -14.79 9.66
CA SER A 31 2.51 -15.65 10.09
C SER A 31 1.21 -15.38 9.31
N ASN A 32 1.16 -14.35 8.46
CA ASN A 32 -0.04 -14.00 7.70
C ASN A 32 -0.37 -14.99 6.58
N THR A 33 -1.62 -14.95 6.13
CA THR A 33 -2.06 -15.54 4.85
C THR A 33 -1.60 -14.67 3.69
N HIS A 34 -1.51 -15.23 2.49
CA HIS A 34 -1.06 -14.50 1.29
C HIS A 34 -1.88 -13.24 1.00
N VAL A 35 -3.20 -13.31 1.12
CA VAL A 35 -4.10 -12.18 0.83
C VAL A 35 -3.84 -11.01 1.78
N VAL A 36 -3.74 -11.30 3.08
CA VAL A 36 -3.46 -10.28 4.11
C VAL A 36 -2.08 -9.68 3.90
N GLU A 37 -1.08 -10.53 3.64
CA GLU A 37 0.29 -10.06 3.47
C GLU A 37 0.48 -9.21 2.22
N LEU A 38 -0.17 -9.57 1.11
CA LEU A 38 -0.14 -8.80 -0.12
C LEU A 38 -0.76 -7.41 0.09
N GLN A 39 -1.85 -7.33 0.84
CA GLN A 39 -2.49 -6.05 1.17
C GLN A 39 -1.56 -5.15 2.02
N ILE A 40 -0.88 -5.74 3.02
CA ILE A 40 0.06 -4.99 3.87
C ILE A 40 1.27 -4.53 3.05
N ALA A 41 1.89 -5.42 2.29
CA ALA A 41 3.04 -5.08 1.44
C ALA A 41 2.71 -3.97 0.43
N SER A 42 1.54 -4.06 -0.21
CA SER A 42 1.07 -3.02 -1.15
C SER A 42 0.90 -1.66 -0.46
N LYS A 43 0.40 -1.65 0.78
CA LYS A 43 0.26 -0.41 1.57
C LYS A 43 1.62 0.17 1.98
N GLU A 44 2.59 -0.66 2.34
CA GLU A 44 3.95 -0.19 2.66
C GLU A 44 4.64 0.41 1.43
N GLU A 45 4.51 -0.21 0.25
CA GLU A 45 4.98 0.36 -1.03
C GLU A 45 4.35 1.73 -1.32
N LEU A 46 3.04 1.89 -1.13
CA LEU A 46 2.37 3.17 -1.38
C LEU A 46 2.92 4.31 -0.52
N LYS A 47 3.32 4.05 0.73
CA LYS A 47 3.95 5.08 1.58
C LYS A 47 5.24 5.64 0.98
N TYR A 48 5.99 4.81 0.26
CA TYR A 48 7.20 5.24 -0.43
C TYR A 48 6.84 6.19 -1.58
N ILE A 49 5.87 5.81 -2.40
CA ILE A 49 5.40 6.60 -3.55
C ILE A 49 4.82 7.94 -3.09
N GLU A 50 4.00 7.94 -2.03
CA GLU A 50 3.45 9.17 -1.44
C GLU A 50 4.54 10.12 -0.98
N ARG A 51 5.59 9.60 -0.32
CA ARG A 51 6.71 10.43 0.14
C ARG A 51 7.52 10.99 -1.03
N GLU A 52 7.79 10.19 -2.05
CA GLU A 52 8.53 10.62 -3.24
C GLU A 52 7.81 11.77 -3.96
N ILE A 53 6.48 11.63 -4.16
CA ILE A 53 5.68 12.67 -4.81
C ILE A 53 5.69 13.98 -4.02
N VAL A 54 5.61 13.90 -2.69
CA VAL A 54 5.66 15.09 -1.81
C VAL A 54 7.03 15.77 -1.87
N ASP A 55 8.12 15.01 -1.84
CA ASP A 55 9.48 15.57 -1.95
C ASP A 55 9.65 16.27 -3.31
N ASP A 56 9.23 15.62 -4.39
CA ASP A 56 9.29 16.17 -5.76
C ASP A 56 8.42 17.42 -5.97
N THR A 57 7.29 17.55 -5.26
CA THR A 57 6.42 18.75 -5.39
C THR A 57 6.85 19.91 -4.51
N LEU A 58 7.62 19.66 -3.44
CA LEU A 58 8.09 20.71 -2.53
C LEU A 58 9.46 21.30 -2.90
N ASP A 59 10.26 20.62 -3.74
CA ASP A 59 11.57 21.10 -4.20
C ASP A 59 11.49 22.28 -5.22
N GLY A 60 10.27 22.72 -5.58
CA GLY A 60 10.06 23.77 -6.58
C GLY A 60 9.18 24.94 -6.16
N ILE A 61 8.71 25.00 -4.91
CA ILE A 61 7.84 26.09 -4.44
C ILE A 61 8.62 27.01 -3.49
N ASP A 62 9.34 27.96 -4.08
CA ASP A 62 9.74 29.17 -3.36
C ASP A 62 8.44 29.92 -3.01
N THR A 63 7.84 29.67 -1.84
CA THR A 63 6.70 30.46 -1.37
C THR A 63 7.19 31.84 -0.91
N ASP A 64 7.52 32.69 -1.87
CA ASP A 64 7.73 34.13 -1.66
C ASP A 64 6.52 34.96 -2.11
N SER A 65 5.41 34.33 -2.54
CA SER A 65 4.19 35.05 -2.90
C SER A 65 3.13 34.94 -1.79
N GLU A 66 3.01 36.00 -0.99
CA GLU A 66 1.80 36.35 -0.23
C GLU A 66 0.63 36.68 -1.19
N ASP A 67 0.22 35.74 -2.03
CA ASP A 67 -0.90 35.94 -2.97
C ASP A 67 -2.07 35.00 -2.60
N ASP A 68 -3.03 35.62 -1.90
CA ASP A 68 -4.47 35.31 -1.79
C ASP A 68 -4.91 33.84 -1.83
N LEU A 69 -5.05 33.24 -0.65
CA LEU A 69 -5.50 31.85 -0.45
C LEU A 69 -7.01 31.61 -0.64
N ASP A 70 -7.75 32.54 -1.25
CA ASP A 70 -9.21 32.47 -1.34
C ASP A 70 -9.75 31.65 -2.54
N ALA A 71 -8.89 31.22 -3.47
CA ALA A 71 -9.34 30.65 -4.75
C ALA A 71 -9.34 29.12 -4.87
N ILE A 72 -8.80 28.37 -3.91
CA ILE A 72 -8.96 26.90 -3.90
C ILE A 72 -10.29 26.51 -3.27
N SER A 73 -11.37 26.81 -3.99
CA SER A 73 -12.63 26.06 -3.85
C SER A 73 -12.33 24.61 -4.22
N SER A 74 -11.97 23.83 -3.21
CA SER A 74 -11.76 22.39 -3.29
C SER A 74 -13.08 21.74 -3.72
N GLY A 75 -13.28 21.61 -5.03
CA GLY A 75 -14.23 20.68 -5.60
C GLY A 75 -13.74 19.28 -5.20
N GLY A 76 -14.29 18.78 -4.09
CA GLY A 76 -13.90 17.50 -3.52
C GLY A 76 -14.03 16.39 -4.56
N TYR A 77 -12.90 15.96 -5.11
CA TYR A 77 -12.84 14.71 -5.85
C TYR A 77 -13.01 13.59 -4.82
N ASP A 78 -14.20 13.01 -4.79
CA ASP A 78 -14.53 11.87 -3.93
C ASP A 78 -13.83 10.62 -4.49
N ILE A 79 -12.65 10.29 -3.95
CA ILE A 79 -11.86 9.12 -4.37
C ILE A 79 -12.32 7.85 -3.63
N SER A 80 -13.63 7.71 -3.42
CA SER A 80 -14.23 6.50 -2.87
C SER A 80 -14.39 5.43 -3.95
N ARG A 81 -13.28 4.91 -4.51
CA ARG A 81 -13.33 3.70 -5.35
C ARG A 81 -13.32 2.46 -4.45
N ASN A 82 -14.51 2.03 -4.08
CA ASN A 82 -14.79 0.74 -3.47
C ASN A 82 -14.51 -0.41 -4.47
N VAL A 83 -13.29 -0.96 -4.44
CA VAL A 83 -12.99 -2.22 -5.14
C VAL A 83 -13.59 -3.37 -4.33
N GLU A 84 -14.72 -3.91 -4.78
CA GLU A 84 -15.30 -5.15 -4.26
C GLU A 84 -14.42 -6.35 -4.67
N LEU A 85 -13.54 -6.79 -3.77
CA LEU A 85 -12.71 -7.99 -3.95
C LEU A 85 -13.46 -9.26 -3.53
N ASN A 86 -14.67 -9.49 -4.06
CA ASN A 86 -15.40 -10.74 -3.86
C ASN A 86 -16.05 -11.22 -5.16
N LYS A 87 -15.25 -11.80 -6.05
CA LYS A 87 -15.73 -12.84 -6.96
C LYS A 87 -14.68 -13.93 -7.09
N VAL A 88 -14.79 -14.93 -6.21
CA VAL A 88 -14.31 -16.28 -6.50
C VAL A 88 -15.20 -16.79 -7.64
N PRO A 89 -14.66 -17.14 -8.83
CA PRO A 89 -15.44 -17.95 -9.75
C PRO A 89 -15.58 -19.33 -9.10
N GLU A 90 -16.81 -19.72 -8.77
CA GLU A 90 -17.12 -21.13 -8.47
C GLU A 90 -16.79 -21.92 -9.73
N GLU A 91 -15.77 -22.78 -9.63
CA GLU A 91 -15.45 -23.76 -10.65
C GLU A 91 -16.39 -24.95 -10.41
N ASP A 92 -17.35 -25.14 -11.31
CA ASP A 92 -18.28 -26.27 -11.30
C ASP A 92 -17.47 -27.58 -11.43
N ASN A 93 -17.32 -28.31 -10.33
CA ASN A 93 -16.73 -29.64 -10.35
C ASN A 93 -17.76 -30.67 -10.83
N GLU A 94 -17.95 -30.74 -12.14
CA GLU A 94 -18.76 -31.78 -12.77
C GLU A 94 -18.16 -33.17 -12.48
N THR A 95 -18.79 -33.89 -11.54
CA THR A 95 -18.51 -35.30 -11.25
C THR A 95 -19.04 -36.19 -12.38
N LEU A 96 -18.22 -36.40 -13.41
CA LEU A 96 -18.48 -37.45 -14.39
C LEU A 96 -17.90 -38.78 -13.88
N TYR A 97 -18.75 -39.55 -13.20
CA TYR A 97 -18.56 -41.00 -13.08
C TYR A 97 -18.91 -41.65 -14.41
N THR A 98 -18.02 -42.48 -14.95
CA THR A 98 -18.37 -43.60 -15.85
C THR A 98 -17.44 -44.76 -15.57
#